data_AF-A0A3E2GWP3-F1
#
_entry.id   AF-A0A3E2GWP3-F1
#
_cell.length_a   1.000
_cell.length_b   1.000
_cell.length_c   1.000
_cell.angle_alpha   90.00
_cell.angle_beta   90.00
_cell.angle_gamma   90.00
#
_symmetry.space_group_name_H-M   'P 1'
#
loop_
_entity.id
_entity.type
_entity.pdbx_description
1 polymer ?
#
loop_
_entity_poly.entity_id
_entity_poly.type
_entity_poly.pdbx_seq_one_letter_code
_entity_poly.pdbx_strand_id
1 'polypeptide(L)'
;MKDPTSEHKIFTTNSAQIWRNLNSFAARCLGAGLVGPYYQALCTLRLALEENLSTVHEMAITECRIQIACEWISHGGKPLLLWAQENIGYMDVTVEDEANYIEGGSLYDGPPTMCLRRWGFWMDRFEELGKEEFGMNEEIRKAVLEAAQAMRMIERGIAHTLSS
;
A
#
# COMPACT_ATOMS: atom_id res chain seq x y z
N MET A 1 -11.35 -13.28 -2.06
CA MET A 1 -11.35 -13.40 -3.53
C MET A 1 -9.88 -13.45 -4.00
N LYS A 2 -9.52 -14.30 -4.97
CA LYS A 2 -8.11 -14.55 -5.34
C LYS A 2 -7.56 -13.43 -6.24
N ASP A 3 -6.37 -12.93 -5.90
CA ASP A 3 -5.63 -11.88 -6.64
C ASP A 3 -5.43 -12.25 -8.13
N PRO A 4 -5.96 -11.46 -9.08
CA PRO A 4 -5.78 -11.68 -10.51
C PRO A 4 -4.40 -11.26 -11.02
N THR A 5 -3.58 -10.59 -10.22
CA THR A 5 -2.20 -10.18 -10.55
C THR A 5 -1.16 -11.26 -10.25
N SER A 6 -1.60 -12.48 -9.92
CA SER A 6 -0.73 -13.63 -9.67
C SER A 6 -0.45 -14.42 -10.97
N GLU A 7 0.74 -15.03 -11.06
CA GLU A 7 1.32 -15.66 -12.27
C GLU A 7 0.49 -16.82 -12.89
N HIS A 8 -0.61 -17.23 -12.25
CA HIS A 8 -1.39 -18.40 -12.66
C HIS A 8 -2.76 -18.06 -13.26
N LYS A 9 -3.03 -16.79 -13.60
CA LYS A 9 -4.32 -16.36 -14.14
C LYS A 9 -4.19 -15.44 -15.35
N ILE A 10 -5.19 -15.54 -16.23
CA ILE A 10 -5.39 -14.60 -17.32
C ILE A 10 -5.77 -13.24 -16.70
N PHE A 11 -4.85 -12.28 -16.79
CA PHE A 11 -5.11 -10.89 -16.44
C PHE A 11 -5.96 -10.25 -17.55
N THR A 12 -7.07 -9.60 -17.19
CA THR A 12 -7.98 -8.94 -18.13
C THR A 12 -8.38 -7.58 -17.56
N THR A 13 -8.78 -6.64 -18.41
CA THR A 13 -9.31 -5.35 -17.96
C THR A 13 -10.50 -5.51 -16.99
N ASN A 14 -11.37 -6.50 -17.23
CA ASN A 14 -12.52 -6.76 -16.35
C ASN A 14 -12.08 -7.30 -14.98
N SER A 15 -11.16 -8.28 -14.95
CA SER A 15 -10.64 -8.81 -13.68
C SER A 15 -9.85 -7.75 -12.89
N ALA A 16 -9.12 -6.87 -13.57
CA ALA A 16 -8.45 -5.73 -12.97
C ALA A 16 -9.46 -4.76 -12.32
N GLN A 17 -10.52 -4.37 -13.05
CA GLN A 17 -11.54 -3.46 -12.54
C GLN A 17 -12.29 -4.03 -11.32
N ILE A 18 -12.70 -5.30 -11.39
CA ILE A 18 -13.34 -5.99 -10.27
C ILE A 18 -12.43 -6.00 -9.04
N TRP A 19 -11.14 -6.25 -9.23
CA TRP A 19 -10.17 -6.29 -8.15
C TRP A 19 -9.92 -4.92 -7.53
N ARG A 20 -9.83 -3.86 -8.34
CA ARG A 20 -9.77 -2.48 -7.86
C ARG A 20 -10.99 -2.10 -7.03
N ASN A 21 -12.19 -2.41 -7.53
CA ASN A 21 -13.44 -2.10 -6.83
C ASN A 21 -13.52 -2.80 -5.46
N LEU A 22 -13.09 -4.07 -5.38
CA LEU A 22 -13.06 -4.79 -4.11
C LEU A 22 -12.07 -4.16 -3.11
N ASN A 23 -10.86 -3.82 -3.57
CA ASN A 23 -9.86 -3.19 -2.70
C ASN A 23 -10.29 -1.80 -2.24
N SER A 24 -10.88 -1.00 -3.13
CA SER A 24 -11.44 0.31 -2.75
C SER A 24 -12.55 0.18 -1.70
N PHE A 25 -13.45 -0.80 -1.87
CA PHE A 25 -14.47 -1.10 -0.86
C PHE A 25 -13.85 -1.50 0.48
N ALA A 26 -12.87 -2.42 0.47
CA ALA A 26 -12.19 -2.87 1.67
C ALA A 26 -11.43 -1.74 2.38
N ALA A 27 -10.76 -0.87 1.61
CA ALA A 27 -10.06 0.31 2.13
C ALA A 27 -11.00 1.28 2.81
N ARG A 28 -12.21 1.49 2.26
CA ARG A 28 -13.26 2.31 2.89
C ARG A 28 -13.80 1.67 4.15
N CYS A 29 -13.99 0.35 4.17
CA CYS A 29 -14.38 -0.38 5.39
C CYS A 29 -13.32 -0.22 6.50
N LEU A 30 -12.03 -0.31 6.15
CA LEU A 30 -10.92 -0.07 7.09
C LEU A 30 -10.95 1.37 7.59
N GLY A 31 -11.04 2.35 6.70
CA GLY A 31 -11.12 3.78 7.04
C GLY A 31 -12.29 4.14 7.95
N ALA A 32 -13.42 3.44 7.80
CA ALA A 32 -14.61 3.60 8.63
C ALA A 32 -14.56 2.81 9.96
N GLY A 33 -13.49 2.04 10.21
CA GLY A 33 -13.35 1.21 11.40
C GLY A 33 -14.31 0.02 11.47
N LEU A 34 -14.89 -0.40 10.34
CA LEU A 34 -15.90 -1.47 10.29
C LEU A 34 -15.27 -2.87 10.31
N VAL A 35 -14.11 -3.03 9.66
CA VAL A 35 -13.38 -4.30 9.54
C VAL A 35 -11.88 -3.99 9.51
N GLY A 36 -11.03 -4.90 9.99
CA GLY A 36 -9.57 -4.80 9.90
C GLY A 36 -8.96 -5.69 8.80
N PRO A 37 -9.13 -5.39 7.50
CA PRO A 37 -8.43 -6.09 6.42
C PRO A 37 -6.96 -5.66 6.31
N TYR A 38 -6.28 -5.59 7.45
CA TYR A 38 -4.91 -5.09 7.60
C TYR A 38 -3.92 -5.93 6.78
N TYR A 39 -4.09 -7.25 6.80
CA TYR A 39 -3.27 -8.17 6.02
C TYR A 39 -3.41 -7.91 4.51
N GLN A 40 -4.65 -7.73 4.01
CA GLN A 40 -4.87 -7.46 2.59
C GLN A 40 -4.30 -6.10 2.16
N ALA A 41 -4.44 -5.08 2.99
CA ALA A 41 -3.84 -3.76 2.76
C ALA A 41 -2.32 -3.89 2.63
N LEU A 42 -1.68 -4.56 3.59
CA LEU A 42 -0.24 -4.75 3.59
C LEU A 42 0.27 -5.57 2.39
N CYS A 43 -0.38 -6.69 2.07
CA CYS A 43 0.03 -7.51 0.93
C CYS A 43 -0.03 -6.71 -0.38
N THR A 44 -1.08 -5.92 -0.59
CA THR A 44 -1.24 -5.14 -1.82
C THR A 44 -0.30 -3.95 -1.90
N LEU A 45 -0.08 -3.24 -0.79
CA LEU A 45 0.92 -2.17 -0.69
C LEU A 45 2.35 -2.72 -0.92
N ARG A 46 2.69 -3.86 -0.30
CA ARG A 46 3.96 -4.57 -0.52
C ARG A 46 4.17 -4.88 -2.01
N LEU A 47 3.19 -5.52 -2.67
CA LEU A 47 3.30 -5.89 -4.08
C LEU A 47 3.44 -4.69 -5.03
N ALA A 48 2.90 -3.53 -4.65
CA ALA A 48 2.92 -2.33 -5.49
C ALA A 48 4.14 -1.43 -5.24
N LEU A 49 4.64 -1.37 -4.01
CA LEU A 49 5.61 -0.35 -3.58
C LEU A 49 6.97 -0.94 -3.20
N GLU A 50 6.98 -2.15 -2.65
CA GLU A 50 8.18 -2.79 -2.11
C GLU A 50 8.81 -3.80 -3.08
N GLU A 51 8.16 -4.12 -4.20
CA GLU A 51 8.75 -5.02 -5.20
C GLU A 51 9.39 -4.25 -6.35
N ASN A 52 10.41 -4.85 -6.96
CA ASN A 52 10.96 -4.35 -8.20
C ASN A 52 9.98 -4.57 -9.37
N LEU A 53 9.24 -3.52 -9.72
CA LEU A 53 8.22 -3.55 -10.77
C LEU A 53 8.77 -3.82 -12.17
N SER A 54 10.07 -3.64 -12.42
CA SER A 54 10.68 -3.97 -13.72
C SER A 54 10.70 -5.48 -13.99
N THR A 55 10.50 -6.30 -12.95
CA THR A 55 10.38 -7.75 -13.08
C THR A 55 9.00 -8.19 -13.56
N VAL A 56 7.99 -7.32 -13.44
CA VAL A 56 6.62 -7.59 -13.90
C VAL A 56 6.57 -7.41 -15.41
N HIS A 57 6.28 -8.49 -16.14
CA HIS A 57 6.34 -8.52 -17.60
C HIS A 57 5.22 -7.70 -18.27
N GLU A 58 4.12 -7.42 -17.54
CA GLU A 58 2.95 -6.72 -18.06
C GLU A 58 2.72 -5.39 -17.33
N MET A 59 2.87 -4.27 -18.06
CA MET A 59 2.64 -2.92 -17.50
C MET A 59 1.24 -2.76 -16.90
N ALA A 60 0.22 -3.37 -17.50
CA ALA A 60 -1.16 -3.28 -17.00
C ALA A 60 -1.33 -3.93 -15.61
N ILE A 61 -0.51 -4.95 -15.28
CA ILE A 61 -0.48 -5.54 -13.94
C ILE A 61 0.15 -4.55 -12.95
N THR A 62 1.27 -3.96 -13.32
CA THR A 62 1.96 -2.93 -12.53
C THR A 62 1.03 -1.76 -12.22
N GLU A 63 0.39 -1.20 -13.24
CA GLU A 63 -0.57 -0.11 -13.13
C GLU A 63 -1.75 -0.47 -12.20
N CYS A 64 -2.30 -1.68 -12.33
CA CYS A 64 -3.38 -2.15 -11.47
C CYS A 64 -2.97 -2.24 -10.00
N ARG A 65 -1.78 -2.78 -9.72
CA ARG A 65 -1.23 -2.87 -8.35
C ARG A 65 -1.04 -1.48 -7.74
N ILE A 66 -0.46 -0.55 -8.50
CA ILE A 66 -0.24 0.84 -8.06
C ILE A 66 -1.57 1.54 -7.78
N GLN A 67 -2.56 1.40 -8.67
CA GLN A 67 -3.88 1.98 -8.46
C GLN A 67 -4.54 1.44 -7.18
N ILE A 68 -4.41 0.15 -6.90
CA ILE A 68 -4.92 -0.45 -5.65
C ILE A 68 -4.21 0.13 -4.42
N ALA A 69 -2.90 0.30 -4.48
CA ALA A 69 -2.14 0.93 -3.41
C ALA A 69 -2.64 2.37 -3.15
N CYS A 70 -2.95 3.13 -4.21
CA CYS A 70 -3.53 4.47 -4.09
C CYS A 70 -4.90 4.45 -3.38
N GLU A 71 -5.76 3.48 -3.69
CA GLU A 71 -7.07 3.32 -3.01
C GLU A 71 -6.90 3.03 -1.51
N TRP A 72 -5.96 2.15 -1.14
CA TRP A 72 -5.67 1.82 0.25
C TRP A 72 -5.18 3.03 1.05
N ILE A 73 -4.27 3.82 0.50
CA ILE A 73 -3.81 5.06 1.15
C ILE A 73 -4.94 6.08 1.26
N SER A 74 -5.68 6.30 0.17
CA SER A 74 -6.72 7.33 0.10
C SER A 74 -7.88 7.08 1.07
N HIS A 75 -8.20 5.82 1.35
CA HIS A 75 -9.35 5.45 2.16
C HIS A 75 -9.00 4.80 3.51
N GLY A 76 -7.90 4.05 3.57
CA GLY A 76 -7.45 3.31 4.76
C GLY A 76 -6.16 3.83 5.39
N GLY A 77 -5.56 4.91 4.87
CA GLY A 77 -4.23 5.37 5.30
C GLY A 77 -4.17 5.79 6.78
N LYS A 78 -5.22 6.40 7.33
CA LYS A 78 -5.22 6.85 8.74
C LYS A 78 -5.15 5.66 9.73
N PRO A 79 -6.01 4.63 9.65
CA PRO A 79 -5.84 3.41 10.45
C PRO A 79 -4.47 2.74 10.29
N LEU A 80 -3.91 2.73 9.07
CA LEU A 80 -2.57 2.15 8.84
C LEU A 80 -1.47 2.92 9.56
N LEU A 81 -1.51 4.26 9.56
CA LEU A 81 -0.53 5.07 10.29
C LEU A 81 -0.69 4.89 11.81
N LEU A 82 -1.91 4.80 12.32
CA LEU A 82 -2.14 4.51 13.74
C LEU A 82 -1.55 3.15 14.14
N TRP A 83 -1.78 2.12 13.33
CA TRP A 83 -1.19 0.81 13.56
C TRP A 83 0.35 0.86 13.53
N ALA A 84 0.93 1.62 12.61
CA ALA A 84 2.38 1.84 12.56
C ALA A 84 2.95 2.51 13.82
N GLN A 85 2.16 3.37 14.48
CA GLN A 85 2.53 4.03 15.74
C GLN A 85 2.41 3.09 16.95
N GLU A 86 1.45 2.18 16.94
CA GLU A 86 1.30 1.15 17.98
C GLU A 86 2.50 0.18 18.00
N ASN A 87 3.15 -0.01 16.85
CA ASN A 87 4.32 -0.88 16.70
C ASN A 87 5.67 -0.16 16.95
N ILE A 88 5.69 1.00 17.61
CA ILE A 88 6.96 1.65 17.99
C ILE A 88 7.76 0.73 18.92
N GLY A 89 9.00 0.43 18.54
CA GLY A 89 9.88 -0.48 19.29
C GLY A 89 9.71 -1.96 18.97
N TYR A 90 8.75 -2.31 18.09
CA TYR A 90 8.52 -3.68 17.62
C TYR A 90 9.52 -4.02 16.49
N MET A 91 10.77 -4.30 16.86
CA MET A 91 11.88 -4.53 15.93
C MET A 91 12.21 -6.02 15.70
N ASP A 92 12.01 -6.86 16.71
CA ASP A 92 12.29 -8.31 16.66
C ASP A 92 11.00 -9.12 16.40
N VAL A 93 10.30 -8.81 15.30
CA VAL A 93 9.13 -9.60 14.87
C VAL A 93 9.64 -10.84 14.16
N THR A 94 9.40 -12.00 14.77
CA THR A 94 9.80 -13.29 14.21
C THR A 94 8.64 -13.92 13.46
N VAL A 95 8.94 -14.94 12.65
CA VAL A 95 7.91 -15.65 11.85
C VAL A 95 6.86 -16.30 12.75
N GLU A 96 7.18 -16.60 14.00
CA GLU A 96 6.26 -17.14 15.00
C GLU A 96 5.19 -16.13 15.46
N ASP A 97 5.42 -14.82 15.30
CA ASP A 97 4.40 -13.79 15.55
C ASP A 97 3.52 -13.57 14.31
N GLU A 98 2.73 -14.60 13.96
CA GLU A 98 1.89 -14.62 12.76
C GLU A 98 0.92 -13.43 12.67
N ALA A 99 0.58 -12.79 13.79
CA ALA A 99 -0.33 -11.65 13.82
C ALA A 99 0.33 -10.36 13.29
N ASN A 100 1.63 -10.19 13.52
CA ASN A 100 2.36 -8.97 13.19
C ASN A 100 3.44 -9.17 12.12
N TYR A 101 3.83 -10.42 11.84
CA TYR A 101 4.84 -10.76 10.84
C TYR A 101 4.28 -10.67 9.42
N ILE A 102 4.76 -9.68 8.68
CA ILE A 102 4.47 -9.50 7.26
C ILE A 102 5.76 -9.13 6.56
N GLU A 103 6.29 -10.08 5.79
CA GLU A 103 7.56 -9.96 5.08
C GLU A 103 7.61 -8.74 4.15
N GLY A 104 8.79 -8.13 4.04
CA GLY A 104 9.08 -7.07 3.09
C GLY A 104 9.01 -7.54 1.63
N GLY A 105 8.84 -6.60 0.70
CA GLY A 105 9.18 -6.82 -0.71
C GLY A 105 10.68 -6.67 -0.97
N SER A 106 11.13 -7.03 -2.16
CA SER A 106 12.54 -7.04 -2.57
C SER A 106 13.30 -5.70 -2.43
N LEU A 107 12.59 -4.57 -2.38
CA LEU A 107 13.15 -3.23 -2.24
C LEU A 107 13.11 -2.69 -0.80
N TYR A 108 12.46 -3.38 0.13
CA TYR A 108 12.31 -2.94 1.52
C TYR A 108 13.15 -3.79 2.47
N ASP A 109 14.12 -3.15 3.13
CA ASP A 109 15.10 -3.78 4.03
C ASP A 109 14.79 -3.52 5.53
N GLY A 110 13.57 -3.12 5.84
CA GLY A 110 13.15 -2.81 7.21
C GLY A 110 12.42 -3.93 7.92
N PRO A 111 11.93 -3.67 9.15
CA PRO A 111 11.27 -4.68 9.97
C PRO A 111 10.08 -5.31 9.25
N PRO A 112 9.86 -6.64 9.40
CA PRO A 112 8.80 -7.37 8.72
C PRO A 112 7.45 -7.15 9.42
N THR A 113 7.05 -5.90 9.60
CA THR A 113 5.80 -5.51 10.24
C THR A 113 5.35 -4.13 9.75
N MET A 114 4.11 -3.74 10.05
CA MET A 114 3.69 -2.36 9.83
C MET A 114 4.40 -1.45 10.83
N CYS A 115 5.18 -0.50 10.36
CA CYS A 115 5.91 0.44 11.22
C CYS A 115 6.12 1.78 10.50
N LEU A 116 6.53 2.80 11.26
CA LEU A 116 6.79 4.14 10.71
C LEU A 116 7.86 4.14 9.61
N ARG A 117 8.87 3.25 9.71
CA ARG A 117 9.89 3.10 8.65
C ARG A 117 9.27 2.60 7.34
N ARG A 118 8.37 1.61 7.42
CA ARG A 118 7.66 1.06 6.25
C ARG A 118 6.70 2.08 5.65
N TRP A 119 6.00 2.83 6.49
CA TRP A 119 5.15 3.94 6.07
C TRP A 119 5.94 5.02 5.30
N GLY A 120 7.08 5.47 5.85
CA GLY A 120 7.96 6.42 5.18
C GLY A 120 8.49 5.89 3.85
N PHE A 121 8.93 4.63 3.82
CA PHE A 121 9.35 3.97 2.59
C PHE A 121 8.27 3.98 1.51
N TRP A 122 7.01 3.67 1.85
CA TRP A 122 5.90 3.72 0.89
C TRP A 122 5.65 5.12 0.34
N MET A 123 5.71 6.14 1.20
CA MET A 123 5.56 7.53 0.77
C MET A 123 6.63 7.91 -0.24
N ASP A 124 7.90 7.60 0.05
CA ASP A 124 9.03 7.85 -0.86
C ASP A 124 8.85 7.09 -2.19
N ARG A 125 8.36 5.84 -2.14
CA ARG A 125 8.09 5.04 -3.33
C ARG A 125 6.96 5.62 -4.18
N PHE A 126 5.87 6.11 -3.59
CA PHE A 126 4.85 6.82 -4.37
C PHE A 126 5.45 8.06 -5.05
N GLU A 127 6.27 8.85 -4.37
CA GLU A 127 6.90 10.02 -4.97
C GLU A 127 7.83 9.66 -6.13
N GLU A 128 8.59 8.58 -6.01
CA GLU A 128 9.45 8.05 -7.07
C GLU A 128 8.64 7.57 -8.27
N LEU A 129 7.58 6.80 -8.02
CA LEU A 129 6.64 6.31 -9.03
C LEU A 129 5.90 7.45 -9.75
N GLY A 130 5.75 8.61 -9.11
CA GLY A 130 5.11 9.79 -9.69
C GLY A 130 5.99 10.57 -10.69
N LYS A 131 7.26 10.19 -10.88
CA LYS A 131 8.18 10.83 -11.83
C LYS A 131 7.91 10.38 -13.26
N GLU A 132 8.12 11.29 -14.22
CA GLU A 132 7.91 11.01 -15.66
C GLU A 132 8.76 9.84 -16.17
N GLU A 133 9.94 9.62 -15.59
CA GLU A 133 10.89 8.57 -15.94
C GLU A 133 10.32 7.14 -15.78
N PHE A 134 9.26 6.96 -14.98
CA PHE A 134 8.61 5.66 -14.79
C PHE A 134 7.67 5.26 -15.94
N GLY A 135 7.38 6.16 -16.89
CA GLY A 135 6.64 5.85 -18.11
C GLY A 135 5.17 5.45 -17.91
N MET A 136 4.58 5.77 -16.75
CA MET A 136 3.17 5.51 -16.45
C MET A 136 2.24 6.50 -17.15
N ASN A 137 0.99 6.08 -17.35
CA ASN A 137 -0.09 6.99 -17.77
C ASN A 137 -0.21 8.17 -16.80
N GLU A 138 -0.42 9.37 -17.34
CA GLU A 138 -0.61 10.63 -16.60
C GLU A 138 -1.68 10.56 -15.50
N GLU A 139 -2.80 9.86 -15.74
CA GLU A 139 -3.86 9.68 -14.74
C GLU A 139 -3.36 8.87 -13.52
N ILE A 140 -2.56 7.84 -13.77
CA ILE A 140 -1.97 6.99 -12.73
C ILE A 140 -0.90 7.76 -11.97
N ARG A 141 -0.04 8.47 -12.71
CA ARG A 141 1.01 9.33 -12.15
C ARG A 141 0.39 10.37 -11.20
N LYS A 142 -0.72 10.99 -11.60
CA LYS A 142 -1.47 11.91 -10.76
C LYS A 142 -2.00 11.22 -9.50
N ALA A 143 -2.66 10.07 -9.63
CA ALA A 143 -3.19 9.32 -8.48
C ALA A 143 -2.11 8.91 -7.48
N VAL A 144 -0.93 8.54 -7.99
CA VAL A 144 0.27 8.20 -7.20
C VAL A 144 0.77 9.40 -6.38
N LEU A 145 0.88 10.57 -7.00
CA LEU A 145 1.29 11.80 -6.32
C LEU A 145 0.23 12.27 -5.30
N GLU A 146 -1.06 12.09 -5.62
CA GLU A 146 -2.16 12.35 -4.69
C GLU A 146 -2.10 11.41 -3.47
N ALA A 147 -1.73 10.13 -3.66
CA ALA A 147 -1.54 9.19 -2.56
C ALA A 147 -0.39 9.61 -1.63
N ALA A 148 0.78 9.97 -2.18
CA ALA A 148 1.89 10.51 -1.38
C ALA A 148 1.48 11.77 -0.60
N GLN A 149 0.75 12.68 -1.26
CA GLN A 149 0.22 13.88 -0.60
C GLN A 149 -0.78 13.53 0.52
N ALA A 150 -1.66 12.55 0.30
CA ALA A 150 -2.59 12.08 1.32
C ALA A 150 -1.86 11.54 2.55
N MET A 151 -0.77 10.77 2.37
CA MET A 151 0.06 10.29 3.48
C MET A 151 0.61 11.44 4.32
N ARG A 152 1.19 12.47 3.70
CA ARG A 152 1.69 13.67 4.39
C ARG A 152 0.59 14.41 5.16
N MET A 153 -0.62 14.49 4.58
CA MET A 153 -1.76 15.13 5.23
C MET A 153 -2.24 14.32 6.45
N ILE A 154 -2.24 13.00 6.35
CA ILE A 154 -2.57 12.10 7.46
C ILE A 154 -1.56 12.25 8.60
N GLU A 155 -0.26 12.26 8.30
CA GLU A 155 0.81 12.48 9.31
C GLU A 155 0.61 13.80 10.08
N ARG A 156 0.39 14.90 9.36
CA ARG A 156 0.14 16.23 9.96
C ARG A 156 -1.13 16.22 10.81
N GLY A 157 -2.21 15.60 10.32
CA GLY A 157 -3.47 15.53 11.03
C GLY A 157 -3.38 14.79 12.36
N ILE A 158 -2.61 13.69 12.41
CA ILE A 158 -2.39 12.94 13.65
C ILE A 158 -1.52 13.73 14.63
N ALA A 159 -0.42 14.34 14.17
CA ALA A 159 0.46 15.16 15.01
C ALA A 159 -0.29 16.31 15.71
N HIS A 160 -1.22 16.97 15.01
CA HIS A 160 -2.07 18.00 15.58
C HIS A 160 -3.05 17.48 16.65
N THR A 161 -3.58 16.27 16.47
CA THR A 161 -4.54 15.66 17.41
C THR A 161 -3.88 15.21 18.73
N LEU A 162 -2.59 14.86 18.68
CA LEU A 162 -1.83 14.43 19.86
C LEU A 162 -1.20 15.59 20.66
N SER A 163 -1.17 16.80 20.08
CA SER A 163 -0.59 18.00 20.70
C SER A 163 -1.63 18.93 21.34
N SER A 164 -2.92 18.58 21.27
CA SER A 164 -4.07 19.34 21.79
C SER A 164 -4.68 18.65 23.00
#